data_AF-A0AAU7J7A1-F1
#
_entry.id   AF-A0AAU7J7A1-F1
#
_cell.length_a   1.000
_cell.length_b   1.000
_cell.length_c   1.000
_cell.angle_alpha   90.00
_cell.angle_beta   90.00
_cell.angle_gamma   90.00
#
_symmetry.space_group_name_H-M   'P 1'
#
loop_
_entity.id
_entity.type
_entity.pdbx_description
1 polymer ?
#
loop_
_entity_poly.entity_id
_entity_poly.type
_entity_poly.pdbx_seq_one_letter_code
_entity_poly.pdbx_strand_id
1 'polypeptide(L)'
;MKDTYYNDIAINTLIQSELDAFFEDFKGIVFAYAIMNKKDPSQMRIINNSPEWFDIYLDRKYQFIDPVIIRALRCVEDFFWESDVVLSDGYNLTRIFNESVQYDIYQGQTFPLHDYLNNLVVLSVISPKHSGIDIERYRPQFLSFLVQLHQKTLNLYSQHQQKKNVFLSPRERQILKWVSAGKTYAEISVILSIAERTVKFHMGNVMKKLGVNNARHAIKLGTELRLLDD
;
A
#
# COMPACT_ATOMS: atom_id res chain seq x y z
N MET A 1 -12.49 3.73 16.42
CA MET A 1 -11.27 3.11 15.87
C MET A 1 -10.93 3.87 14.61
N LYS A 2 -9.68 4.36 14.45
CA LYS A 2 -9.26 4.91 13.16
C LYS A 2 -9.31 3.76 12.15
N ASP A 3 -10.07 3.91 11.06
CA ASP A 3 -9.98 3.02 9.91
C ASP A 3 -8.54 3.07 9.42
N THR A 4 -7.71 2.09 9.80
CA THR A 4 -6.37 1.98 9.24
C THR A 4 -6.49 1.49 7.80
N TYR A 5 -5.76 2.17 6.92
CA TYR A 5 -5.61 1.81 5.52
C TYR A 5 -5.08 0.36 5.46
N TYR A 6 -5.66 -0.51 4.62
CA TYR A 6 -5.34 -1.96 4.51
C TYR A 6 -5.87 -2.92 5.59
N ASN A 7 -7.07 -2.68 6.12
CA ASN A 7 -7.67 -3.50 7.19
C ASN A 7 -8.71 -4.55 6.76
N ASP A 8 -8.98 -4.72 5.46
CA ASP A 8 -10.05 -5.61 5.05
C ASP A 8 -9.65 -7.08 5.26
N ILE A 9 -10.44 -7.81 6.07
CA ILE A 9 -10.13 -9.19 6.45
C ILE A 9 -10.10 -10.10 5.22
N ALA A 10 -11.09 -10.00 4.34
CA ALA A 10 -11.18 -10.86 3.17
C ALA A 10 -10.02 -10.62 2.20
N ILE A 11 -9.66 -9.35 1.96
CA ILE A 11 -8.50 -9.03 1.11
C ILE A 11 -7.21 -9.52 1.77
N ASN A 12 -7.03 -9.31 3.07
CA ASN A 12 -5.82 -9.75 3.77
C ASN A 12 -5.69 -11.27 3.81
N THR A 13 -6.79 -12.03 3.92
CA THR A 13 -6.78 -13.49 3.79
C THR A 13 -6.34 -13.94 2.39
N LEU A 14 -6.78 -13.26 1.33
CA LEU A 14 -6.32 -13.56 -0.03
C LEU A 14 -4.82 -13.30 -0.19
N ILE A 15 -4.33 -12.17 0.33
CA ILE A 15 -2.89 -11.83 0.27
C ILE A 15 -2.06 -12.84 1.09
N GLN A 16 -2.55 -13.26 2.27
CA GLN A 16 -1.93 -14.32 3.07
C GLN A 16 -1.82 -15.62 2.26
N SER A 17 -2.88 -16.04 1.56
CA SER A 17 -2.85 -17.29 0.79
C SER A 17 -1.83 -17.27 -0.36
N GLU A 18 -1.61 -16.11 -0.99
CA GLU A 18 -0.59 -15.94 -2.03
C GLU A 18 0.82 -15.98 -1.46
N LEU A 19 1.01 -15.39 -0.26
CA LEU A 19 2.28 -15.47 0.46
C LEU A 19 2.58 -16.91 0.88
N ASP A 20 1.63 -17.60 1.48
CA ASP A 20 1.78 -18.99 1.93
C ASP A 20 2.13 -19.91 0.75
N ALA A 21 1.44 -19.77 -0.38
CA ALA A 21 1.71 -20.54 -1.59
C ALA A 21 3.10 -20.26 -2.17
N PHE A 22 3.54 -19.00 -2.18
CA PHE A 22 4.87 -18.65 -2.67
C PHE A 22 5.99 -19.15 -1.76
N PHE A 23 5.78 -19.13 -0.44
CA PHE A 23 6.76 -19.59 0.55
C PHE A 23 6.68 -21.09 0.88
N GLU A 24 5.75 -21.84 0.28
CA GLU A 24 5.61 -23.30 0.49
C GLU A 24 6.89 -24.07 0.13
N ASP A 25 7.56 -23.65 -0.95
CA ASP A 25 8.84 -24.22 -1.41
C ASP A 25 10.03 -23.86 -0.50
N PHE A 26 9.85 -22.90 0.43
CA PHE A 26 10.89 -22.33 1.27
C PHE A 26 10.71 -22.70 2.75
N LYS A 27 10.83 -24.00 3.05
CA LYS A 27 10.61 -24.53 4.41
C LYS A 27 11.57 -23.90 5.42
N GLY A 28 11.02 -23.50 6.58
CA GLY A 28 11.79 -22.93 7.69
C GLY A 28 12.12 -21.44 7.54
N ILE A 29 11.54 -20.75 6.54
CA ILE A 29 11.62 -19.29 6.42
C ILE A 29 10.46 -18.65 7.15
N VAL A 30 10.78 -17.60 7.92
CA VAL A 30 9.79 -16.65 8.42
C VAL A 30 9.73 -15.50 7.42
N PHE A 31 8.54 -15.10 7.02
CA PHE A 31 8.34 -13.95 6.15
C PHE A 31 7.43 -12.91 6.78
N ALA A 32 7.63 -11.66 6.40
CA ALA A 32 6.72 -10.58 6.71
C ALA A 32 6.58 -9.64 5.51
N TYR A 33 5.37 -9.57 4.98
CA TYR A 33 4.94 -8.54 4.06
C TYR A 33 4.26 -7.44 4.85
N ALA A 34 4.85 -6.24 4.86
CA ALA A 34 4.27 -5.10 5.54
C ALA A 34 4.04 -3.92 4.60
N ILE A 35 2.92 -3.23 4.80
CA ILE A 35 2.59 -1.97 4.15
C ILE A 35 2.43 -0.91 5.22
N MET A 36 3.11 0.21 5.06
CA MET A 36 3.13 1.30 6.03
C MET A 36 3.01 2.66 5.33
N ASN A 37 2.11 3.51 5.80
CA ASN A 37 2.06 4.89 5.32
C ASN A 37 3.28 5.69 5.79
N LYS A 38 4.02 6.32 4.88
CA LYS A 38 5.25 7.07 5.26
C LYS A 38 4.97 8.31 6.12
N LYS A 39 3.75 8.86 6.08
CA LYS A 39 3.35 10.03 6.90
C LYS A 39 2.82 9.61 8.28
N ASP A 40 2.29 8.40 8.40
CA ASP A 40 1.77 7.87 9.66
C ASP A 40 2.16 6.39 9.79
N PRO A 41 3.34 6.10 10.38
CA PRO A 41 3.78 4.73 10.62
C PRO A 41 2.82 3.91 11.49
N SER A 42 1.91 4.54 12.26
CA SER A 42 0.89 3.79 13.00
C SER A 42 -0.10 3.06 12.09
N GLN A 43 -0.19 3.46 10.82
CA GLN A 43 -0.93 2.76 9.77
C GLN A 43 -0.06 1.70 9.09
N MET A 44 0.56 0.83 9.90
CA MET A 44 1.29 -0.34 9.42
C MET A 44 0.39 -1.56 9.49
N ARG A 45 0.34 -2.33 8.40
CA ARG A 45 -0.26 -3.65 8.35
C ARG A 45 0.81 -4.66 8.01
N ILE A 46 0.85 -5.76 8.73
CA ILE A 46 1.79 -6.87 8.53
C ILE A 46 0.99 -8.16 8.25
N ILE A 47 1.40 -8.89 7.22
CA ILE A 47 0.92 -10.22 6.85
C ILE A 47 2.15 -11.13 6.88
N ASN A 48 2.11 -12.20 7.66
CA ASN A 48 3.29 -12.98 8.05
C ASN A 48 2.92 -14.43 8.41
N ASN A 49 3.92 -15.27 8.64
CA ASN A 49 3.76 -16.65 9.10
C ASN A 49 4.28 -16.90 10.53
N SER A 50 4.55 -15.85 11.32
CA SER A 50 4.97 -15.91 12.73
C SER A 50 4.26 -14.82 13.54
N PRO A 51 2.94 -14.98 13.78
CA PRO A 51 2.13 -13.95 14.42
C PRO A 51 2.60 -13.63 15.84
N GLU A 52 3.18 -14.59 16.55
CA GLU A 52 3.63 -14.44 17.94
C GLU A 52 4.60 -13.27 18.13
N TRP A 53 5.47 -13.03 17.14
CA TRP A 53 6.38 -11.89 17.16
C TRP A 53 5.73 -10.62 16.61
N PHE A 54 5.07 -10.70 15.45
CA PHE A 54 4.59 -9.48 14.76
C PHE A 54 3.40 -8.82 15.47
N ASP A 55 2.65 -9.55 16.29
CA ASP A 55 1.64 -8.96 17.18
C ASP A 55 2.30 -8.14 18.29
N ILE A 56 3.37 -8.66 18.91
CA ILE A 56 4.18 -7.93 19.90
C ILE A 56 4.84 -6.70 19.26
N TYR A 57 5.35 -6.86 18.04
CA TYR A 57 5.97 -5.78 17.28
C TYR A 57 5.04 -4.59 17.11
N LEU A 58 3.80 -4.83 16.69
CA LEU A 58 2.80 -3.77 16.47
C LEU A 58 2.30 -3.17 17.78
N ASP A 59 2.07 -4.00 18.81
CA ASP A 59 1.61 -3.54 20.14
C ASP A 59 2.64 -2.59 20.79
N ARG A 60 3.93 -2.96 20.71
CA ARG A 60 5.04 -2.16 21.25
C ARG A 60 5.47 -1.01 20.35
N LYS A 61 4.79 -0.82 19.22
CA LYS A 61 5.05 0.26 18.26
C LYS A 61 6.48 0.25 17.71
N TYR A 62 7.02 -0.94 17.45
CA TYR A 62 8.40 -1.06 16.96
C TYR A 62 8.62 -0.49 15.57
N GLN A 63 7.56 -0.29 14.78
CA GLN A 63 7.63 0.38 13.47
C GLN A 63 8.25 1.78 13.48
N PHE A 64 8.30 2.47 14.63
CA PHE A 64 8.89 3.80 14.76
C PHE A 64 10.40 3.77 15.03
N ILE A 65 10.92 2.64 15.52
CA ILE A 65 12.30 2.52 16.01
C ILE A 65 13.08 1.39 15.32
N ASP A 66 12.41 0.58 14.50
CA ASP A 66 13.03 -0.53 13.79
C ASP A 66 14.05 -0.01 12.75
N PRO A 67 15.35 -0.32 12.92
CA PRO A 67 16.39 0.12 11.99
C PRO A 67 16.23 -0.48 10.58
N VAL A 68 15.61 -1.66 10.44
CA VAL A 68 15.28 -2.26 9.13
C VAL A 68 14.28 -1.37 8.40
N ILE A 69 13.23 -0.90 9.08
CA ILE A 69 12.25 0.03 8.50
C ILE A 69 12.86 1.40 8.22
N ILE A 70 13.68 1.93 9.14
CA ILE A 70 14.36 3.22 8.96
C ILE A 70 15.31 3.17 7.74
N ARG A 71 16.03 2.06 7.55
CA ARG A 71 16.87 1.84 6.37
C ARG A 71 16.03 1.71 5.11
N ALA A 72 14.96 0.91 5.14
CA ALA A 72 14.04 0.72 4.02
C ALA A 72 13.34 2.01 3.57
N LEU A 73 13.16 3.00 4.46
CA LEU A 73 12.65 4.33 4.09
C LEU A 73 13.64 5.13 3.23
N ARG A 74 14.93 4.78 3.22
CA ARG A 74 16.02 5.51 2.58
C ARG A 74 16.65 4.77 1.39
N CYS A 75 16.17 3.58 1.05
CA CYS A 75 16.74 2.79 -0.04
C CYS A 75 15.67 2.05 -0.86
N VAL A 76 16.02 1.73 -2.10
CA VAL A 76 15.20 0.93 -3.04
C VAL A 76 15.81 -0.43 -3.35
N GLU A 77 17.09 -0.62 -3.03
CA GLU A 77 17.76 -1.91 -3.11
C GLU A 77 17.43 -2.75 -1.88
N ASP A 78 17.30 -4.05 -2.07
CA ASP A 78 17.22 -4.99 -0.97
C ASP A 78 18.56 -5.09 -0.25
N PHE A 79 18.49 -5.42 1.04
CA PHE A 79 19.65 -5.44 1.90
C PHE A 79 19.57 -6.53 2.96
N PHE A 80 20.75 -7.05 3.30
CA PHE A 80 20.94 -7.94 4.42
C PHE A 80 21.04 -7.15 5.73
N TRP A 81 20.49 -7.74 6.79
CA TRP A 81 20.64 -7.29 8.16
C TRP A 81 20.82 -8.48 9.10
N GLU A 82 21.59 -8.28 10.16
CA GLU A 82 21.83 -9.22 11.24
C GLU A 82 21.77 -8.44 12.55
N SER A 83 21.14 -9.02 13.57
CA SER A 83 20.95 -8.40 14.89
C SER A 83 22.27 -7.95 15.53
N ASP A 84 23.36 -8.65 15.22
CA ASP A 84 24.69 -8.38 15.78
C ASP A 84 25.43 -7.21 15.09
N VAL A 85 24.98 -6.76 13.90
CA VAL A 85 25.77 -5.84 13.03
C VAL A 85 25.31 -4.38 13.12
N VAL A 86 24.31 -4.04 13.92
CA VAL A 86 23.81 -2.65 14.06
C VAL A 86 24.22 -2.02 15.39
N LEU A 87 25.52 -1.80 15.59
CA LEU A 87 26.04 -0.90 16.64
C LEU A 87 27.33 -0.19 16.19
N SER A 88 27.21 0.66 15.16
CA SER A 88 28.28 1.63 14.83
C SER A 88 28.00 3.03 15.40
N ASP A 89 26.74 3.38 15.69
CA ASP A 89 26.33 4.78 15.91
C ASP A 89 25.67 5.08 17.29
N GLY A 90 25.86 4.22 18.30
CA GLY A 90 25.62 4.61 19.70
C GLY A 90 24.16 4.82 20.15
N TYR A 91 23.15 4.45 19.36
CA TYR A 91 21.75 4.44 19.79
C TYR A 91 21.32 3.06 20.30
N ASN A 92 20.73 3.01 21.49
CA ASN A 92 20.25 1.80 22.16
C ASN A 92 18.91 1.32 21.57
N LEU A 93 18.90 0.97 20.28
CA LEU A 93 17.75 0.37 19.57
C LEU A 93 17.65 -1.16 19.79
N THR A 94 18.44 -1.71 20.71
CA THR A 94 18.63 -3.15 20.98
C THR A 94 17.40 -3.88 21.52
N ARG A 95 16.38 -3.18 22.04
CA ARG A 95 15.21 -3.86 22.64
C ARG A 95 14.48 -4.75 21.63
N ILE A 96 14.33 -4.29 20.39
CA ILE A 96 13.66 -5.07 19.36
C ILE A 96 14.41 -6.38 19.07
N PHE A 97 15.72 -6.31 18.87
CA PHE A 97 16.54 -7.47 18.52
C PHE A 97 16.76 -8.42 19.70
N ASN A 98 16.88 -7.89 20.93
CA ASN A 98 16.98 -8.72 22.13
C ASN A 98 15.72 -9.56 22.35
N GLU A 99 14.55 -9.02 22.00
CA GLU A 99 13.28 -9.73 22.13
C GLU A 99 13.00 -10.64 20.93
N SER A 100 13.36 -10.22 19.71
CA SER A 100 13.11 -10.97 18.48
C SER A 100 13.92 -12.27 18.40
N VAL A 101 15.07 -12.34 19.07
CA VAL A 101 15.89 -13.57 19.17
C VAL A 101 15.13 -14.74 19.80
N GLN A 102 14.21 -14.47 20.73
CA GLN A 102 13.37 -15.52 21.35
C GLN A 102 12.39 -16.18 20.36
N TYR A 103 12.20 -15.55 19.20
CA TYR A 103 11.30 -15.97 18.13
C TYR A 103 12.08 -16.36 16.85
N ASP A 104 13.38 -16.64 16.97
CA ASP A 104 14.29 -16.99 15.86
C ASP A 104 14.44 -15.89 14.78
N ILE A 105 14.18 -14.63 15.15
CA ILE A 105 14.31 -13.48 14.25
C ILE A 105 15.59 -12.73 14.62
N TYR A 106 16.69 -13.11 13.98
CA TYR A 106 18.00 -12.49 14.23
C TYR A 106 18.75 -12.06 12.98
N GLN A 107 18.30 -12.46 11.79
CA GLN A 107 18.87 -12.00 10.52
C GLN A 107 17.88 -12.21 9.39
N GLY A 108 18.03 -11.44 8.32
CA GLY A 108 17.20 -11.59 7.14
C GLY A 108 17.60 -10.69 5.99
N GLN A 109 16.93 -10.91 4.86
CA GLN A 109 16.99 -10.04 3.71
C GLN A 109 15.67 -9.26 3.62
N THR A 110 15.75 -7.94 3.52
CA THR A 110 14.57 -7.09 3.35
C THR A 110 14.57 -6.44 1.99
N PHE A 111 13.43 -6.56 1.30
CA PHE A 111 13.16 -6.02 -0.01
C PHE A 111 12.19 -4.82 0.11
N PRO A 112 12.68 -3.58 -0.04
CA PRO A 112 11.84 -2.39 0.00
C PRO A 112 11.17 -2.14 -1.36
N LEU A 113 9.92 -1.67 -1.30
CA LEU A 113 9.17 -1.15 -2.44
C LEU A 113 8.45 0.14 -2.00
N HIS A 114 8.46 1.15 -2.88
CA HIS A 114 7.72 2.39 -2.66
C HIS A 114 6.62 2.52 -3.70
N ASP A 115 5.39 2.70 -3.24
CA ASP A 115 4.24 2.85 -4.12
C ASP A 115 3.91 4.32 -4.43
N TYR A 116 2.95 4.53 -5.33
CA TYR A 116 2.47 5.86 -5.73
C TYR A 116 1.52 6.50 -4.71
N LEU A 117 1.09 5.77 -3.67
CA LEU A 117 0.21 6.23 -2.59
C LEU A 117 1.00 6.71 -1.36
N ASN A 118 2.32 6.84 -1.50
CA ASN A 118 3.23 7.26 -0.44
C ASN A 118 3.31 6.24 0.71
N ASN A 119 3.21 4.95 0.39
CA ASN A 119 3.49 3.86 1.31
C ASN A 119 4.91 3.32 1.09
N LEU A 120 5.50 2.84 2.19
CA LEU A 120 6.60 1.89 2.18
C LEU A 120 5.99 0.49 2.25
N VAL A 121 6.45 -0.38 1.38
CA VAL A 121 6.13 -1.80 1.37
C VAL A 121 7.44 -2.53 1.59
N VAL A 122 7.45 -3.52 2.47
CA VAL A 122 8.62 -4.34 2.73
C VAL A 122 8.21 -5.80 2.68
N LEU A 123 8.99 -6.60 1.97
CA LEU A 123 9.02 -8.05 2.16
C LEU A 123 10.30 -8.38 2.90
N SER A 124 10.18 -8.87 4.14
CA SER A 124 11.32 -9.36 4.90
C SER A 124 11.31 -10.88 4.89
N VAL A 125 12.40 -11.46 4.39
CA VAL A 125 12.66 -12.90 4.37
C VAL A 125 13.67 -13.18 5.47
N ILE A 126 13.18 -13.72 6.58
CA ILE A 126 13.94 -14.02 7.78
C ILE A 126 14.28 -15.51 7.74
N SER A 127 15.58 -15.81 7.74
CA SER A 127 16.04 -17.19 7.64
C SER A 127 17.16 -17.47 8.64
N PRO A 128 17.13 -18.62 9.32
CA PRO A 128 18.25 -19.07 10.12
C PRO A 128 19.54 -19.22 9.29
N LYS A 129 20.72 -19.05 9.91
CA LYS A 129 22.05 -19.07 9.24
C LYS A 129 22.38 -20.39 8.55
N HIS A 130 21.57 -21.42 8.82
CA HIS A 130 21.69 -22.78 8.30
C HIS A 130 20.39 -23.31 7.70
N SER A 131 19.48 -22.43 7.24
CA SER A 131 18.26 -22.84 6.53
C SER A 131 18.54 -23.61 5.24
N GLY A 132 19.75 -23.49 4.69
CA GLY A 132 20.15 -24.10 3.41
C GLY A 132 19.57 -23.37 2.19
N ILE A 133 18.83 -22.26 2.40
CA ILE A 133 18.23 -21.47 1.34
C ILE A 133 19.19 -20.34 0.97
N ASP A 134 19.65 -20.36 -0.27
CA ASP A 134 20.47 -19.30 -0.85
C ASP A 134 19.57 -18.13 -1.29
N ILE A 135 19.36 -17.16 -0.39
CA ILE A 135 18.50 -16.01 -0.66
C ILE A 135 18.98 -15.23 -1.89
N GLU A 136 20.30 -15.10 -2.10
CA GLU A 136 20.85 -14.38 -3.25
C GLU A 136 20.47 -15.06 -4.57
N ARG A 137 20.45 -16.40 -4.59
CA ARG A 137 19.99 -17.16 -5.75
C ARG A 137 18.51 -16.92 -6.09
N TYR A 138 17.67 -16.71 -5.08
CA TYR A 138 16.22 -16.47 -5.24
C TYR A 138 15.83 -14.98 -5.22
N ARG A 139 16.80 -14.08 -5.13
CA ARG A 139 16.61 -12.63 -5.02
C ARG A 139 15.73 -12.05 -6.14
N PRO A 140 15.94 -12.40 -7.43
CA PRO A 140 15.06 -11.91 -8.51
C PRO A 140 13.60 -12.38 -8.36
N GLN A 141 13.40 -13.60 -7.87
CA GLN A 141 12.08 -14.19 -7.65
C GLN A 141 11.34 -13.45 -6.52
N PHE A 142 12.02 -13.17 -5.40
CA PHE A 142 11.45 -12.38 -4.31
C PHE A 142 11.07 -10.96 -4.75
N LEU A 143 11.94 -10.28 -5.49
CA LEU A 143 11.66 -8.94 -6.03
C LEU A 143 10.46 -8.94 -6.98
N SER A 144 10.44 -9.86 -7.95
CA SER A 144 9.33 -9.97 -8.90
C SER A 144 8.02 -10.29 -8.18
N PHE A 145 8.06 -11.20 -7.20
CA PHE A 145 6.90 -11.56 -6.41
C PHE A 145 6.37 -10.38 -5.59
N LEU A 146 7.24 -9.63 -4.89
CA LEU A 146 6.86 -8.45 -4.12
C LEU A 146 6.12 -7.42 -5.00
N VAL A 147 6.64 -7.12 -6.18
CA VAL A 147 6.01 -6.18 -7.11
C VAL A 147 4.63 -6.66 -7.55
N GLN A 148 4.52 -7.94 -7.93
CA GLN A 148 3.25 -8.53 -8.40
C GLN A 148 2.20 -8.60 -7.27
N LEU A 149 2.60 -9.07 -6.09
CA LEU A 149 1.75 -9.16 -4.91
C LEU A 149 1.26 -7.78 -4.49
N HIS A 150 2.14 -6.78 -4.47
CA HIS A 150 1.77 -5.43 -4.09
C HIS A 150 0.83 -4.78 -5.12
N GLN A 151 1.07 -4.96 -6.42
CA GLN A 151 0.15 -4.49 -7.46
C GLN A 151 -1.24 -5.14 -7.33
N LYS A 152 -1.30 -6.45 -7.02
CA LYS A 152 -2.56 -7.16 -6.74
C LYS A 152 -3.25 -6.59 -5.50
N THR A 153 -2.50 -6.32 -4.44
CA THR A 153 -3.00 -5.69 -3.21
C THR A 153 -3.65 -4.34 -3.51
N LEU A 154 -2.96 -3.47 -4.27
CA LEU A 154 -3.48 -2.16 -4.67
C LEU A 154 -4.78 -2.28 -5.47
N ASN A 155 -4.86 -3.23 -6.40
CA ASN A 155 -6.07 -3.46 -7.21
C ASN A 155 -7.26 -3.89 -6.34
N LEU A 156 -7.06 -4.84 -5.41
CA LEU A 156 -8.10 -5.32 -4.52
C LEU A 156 -8.64 -4.20 -3.62
N TYR A 157 -7.74 -3.42 -3.01
CA TYR A 157 -8.14 -2.31 -2.14
C TYR A 157 -8.75 -1.13 -2.91
N SER A 158 -8.28 -0.84 -4.12
CA SER A 158 -8.89 0.16 -5.00
C SER A 158 -10.32 -0.24 -5.39
N GLN A 159 -10.55 -1.49 -5.82
CA GLN A 159 -11.89 -1.98 -6.13
C GLN A 159 -12.82 -1.97 -4.91
N HIS A 160 -12.31 -2.34 -3.73
CA HIS A 160 -13.06 -2.31 -2.49
C HIS A 160 -13.44 -0.88 -2.08
N GLN A 161 -12.53 0.09 -2.24
CA GLN A 161 -12.80 1.50 -2.01
C GLN A 161 -13.74 2.10 -3.06
N GLN A 162 -13.63 1.72 -4.33
CA GLN A 162 -14.57 2.13 -5.39
C GLN A 162 -15.98 1.59 -5.15
N LYS A 163 -16.12 0.36 -4.64
CA LYS A 163 -17.42 -0.20 -4.23
C LYS A 163 -18.03 0.53 -3.02
N LYS A 164 -17.21 1.06 -2.10
CA LYS A 164 -17.67 1.86 -0.95
C LYS A 164 -17.89 3.33 -1.28
N ASN A 165 -17.15 3.88 -2.25
CA ASN A 165 -17.22 5.27 -2.68
C ASN A 165 -17.57 5.35 -4.17
N VAL A 166 -18.88 5.42 -4.46
CA VAL A 166 -19.35 6.02 -5.73
C VAL A 166 -19.04 7.53 -5.64
N PHE A 167 -17.76 7.87 -5.87
CA PHE A 167 -17.17 9.18 -5.61
C PHE A 167 -17.94 10.29 -6.35
N LEU A 168 -18.23 10.08 -7.63
CA LEU A 168 -19.19 10.88 -8.40
C LEU A 168 -20.49 10.10 -8.61
N SER A 169 -21.62 10.76 -8.36
CA SER A 169 -22.94 10.24 -8.75
C SER A 169 -23.00 10.01 -10.27
N PRO A 170 -23.92 9.16 -10.76
CA PRO A 170 -24.08 8.92 -12.19
C PRO A 170 -24.26 10.22 -13.00
N ARG A 171 -25.01 11.18 -12.44
CA ARG A 171 -25.27 12.48 -13.08
C ARG A 171 -24.03 13.36 -13.16
N GLU A 172 -23.26 13.41 -12.08
CA GLU A 172 -21.98 14.13 -12.02
C GLU A 172 -20.97 13.58 -13.02
N ARG A 173 -20.88 12.25 -13.14
CA ARG A 173 -20.00 11.58 -14.12
C ARG A 173 -20.41 11.92 -15.55
N GLN A 174 -21.71 11.84 -15.84
CA GLN A 174 -22.24 12.12 -17.17
C GLN A 174 -21.98 13.58 -17.58
N ILE A 175 -22.14 14.52 -16.66
CA ILE A 175 -21.82 15.93 -16.90
C ILE A 175 -20.32 16.11 -17.14
N LEU A 176 -19.46 15.54 -16.29
CA LEU A 176 -18.01 15.65 -16.45
C LEU A 176 -17.53 15.08 -17.79
N LYS A 177 -18.13 13.98 -18.28
CA LYS A 177 -17.86 13.37 -19.60
C LYS A 177 -18.19 14.31 -20.76
N TRP A 178 -19.33 15.02 -20.71
CA TRP A 178 -19.66 15.97 -21.77
C TRP A 178 -18.79 17.23 -21.72
N VAL A 179 -18.45 17.70 -20.51
CA VAL A 179 -17.53 18.84 -20.34
C VAL A 179 -16.14 18.49 -20.85
N SER A 180 -15.64 17.27 -20.62
CA SER A 180 -14.35 16.82 -21.15
C SER A 180 -14.36 16.68 -22.68
N ALA A 181 -15.50 16.34 -23.27
CA ALA A 181 -15.72 16.35 -24.72
C ALA A 181 -15.87 17.77 -25.32
N GLY A 182 -15.69 18.82 -24.52
CA GLY A 182 -15.70 20.21 -24.97
C GLY A 182 -17.09 20.84 -25.07
N LYS A 183 -18.14 20.21 -24.54
CA LYS A 183 -19.50 20.77 -24.54
C LYS A 183 -19.65 21.87 -23.50
N THR A 184 -20.34 22.93 -23.91
CA THR A 184 -20.75 24.03 -23.02
C THR A 184 -21.87 23.58 -22.08
N TYR A 185 -22.06 24.26 -20.94
CA TYR A 185 -23.15 23.92 -20.02
C TYR A 185 -24.54 24.03 -20.66
N ALA A 186 -24.73 24.98 -21.59
CA ALA A 186 -25.95 25.11 -22.38
C ALA A 186 -26.18 23.89 -23.28
N GLU A 187 -25.17 23.43 -24.03
CA GLU A 187 -25.29 22.20 -24.84
C GLU A 187 -25.57 20.97 -23.98
N ILE A 188 -24.88 20.83 -22.84
CA ILE A 188 -25.09 19.72 -21.91
C ILE A 188 -26.51 19.74 -21.34
N SER A 189 -27.05 20.94 -21.08
CA SER A 189 -28.42 21.12 -20.59
C SER A 189 -29.45 20.55 -21.57
N VAL A 190 -29.23 20.77 -22.88
CA VAL A 190 -30.04 20.21 -23.97
C VAL A 190 -29.84 18.70 -24.09
N ILE A 191 -28.59 18.22 -24.07
CA ILE A 191 -28.26 16.79 -24.20
C ILE A 191 -28.88 15.97 -23.05
N LEU A 192 -28.89 16.49 -21.83
CA LEU A 192 -29.34 15.79 -20.63
C LEU A 192 -30.78 16.16 -20.20
N SER A 193 -31.48 16.98 -20.98
CA SER A 193 -32.82 17.51 -20.72
C SER A 193 -32.99 18.07 -19.29
N ILE A 194 -32.07 18.95 -18.88
CA ILE A 194 -32.08 19.64 -17.58
C ILE A 194 -31.78 21.11 -17.76
N ALA A 195 -32.06 21.94 -16.75
CA ALA A 195 -31.69 23.35 -16.78
C ALA A 195 -30.16 23.53 -16.70
N GLU A 196 -29.61 24.53 -17.40
CA GLU A 196 -28.18 24.86 -17.37
C GLU A 196 -27.67 25.13 -15.93
N ARG A 197 -28.50 25.75 -15.09
CA ARG A 197 -28.20 25.95 -13.66
C ARG A 197 -27.94 24.62 -12.93
N THR A 198 -28.63 23.55 -13.31
CA THR A 198 -28.49 22.22 -12.72
C THR A 198 -27.18 21.56 -13.19
N VAL A 199 -26.79 21.78 -14.44
CA VAL A 199 -25.46 21.37 -14.94
C VAL A 199 -24.36 22.05 -14.13
N LYS A 200 -24.47 23.37 -13.93
CA LYS A 200 -23.51 24.15 -13.13
C LYS A 200 -23.46 23.67 -11.67
N PHE A 201 -24.60 23.34 -11.07
CA PHE A 201 -24.68 22.80 -9.71
C PHE A 201 -23.92 21.47 -9.58
N HIS A 202 -24.20 20.50 -10.45
CA HIS A 202 -23.49 19.22 -10.43
C HIS A 202 -22.00 19.38 -10.69
N MET A 203 -21.61 20.24 -11.64
CA MET A 203 -20.19 20.51 -11.89
C MET A 203 -19.51 21.16 -10.67
N GLY A 204 -20.23 22.01 -9.93
CA GLY A 204 -19.79 22.52 -8.62
C GLY A 204 -19.51 21.41 -7.61
N ASN A 205 -20.39 20.42 -7.52
CA ASN A 205 -20.19 19.26 -6.66
C ASN A 205 -19.01 18.39 -7.13
N VAL A 206 -18.84 18.20 -8.45
CA VAL A 206 -17.67 17.51 -9.01
C VAL A 206 -16.38 18.19 -8.57
N MET A 207 -16.29 19.51 -8.73
CA MET A 207 -15.13 20.30 -8.32
C MET A 207 -14.87 20.18 -6.81
N LYS A 208 -15.92 20.28 -5.99
CA LYS A 208 -15.82 20.12 -4.52
C LYS A 208 -15.34 18.72 -4.13
N LYS A 209 -15.87 17.68 -4.76
CA LYS A 209 -15.49 16.29 -4.50
C LYS A 209 -14.05 15.99 -4.94
N LEU A 210 -13.64 16.52 -6.10
CA LEU A 210 -12.28 16.44 -6.62
C LEU A 210 -11.28 17.36 -5.92
N GLY A 211 -11.73 18.27 -5.03
CA GLY A 211 -10.85 19.22 -4.34
C GLY A 211 -10.19 20.24 -5.26
N VAL A 212 -10.84 20.59 -6.38
CA VAL A 212 -10.30 21.52 -7.39
C VAL A 212 -11.15 22.77 -7.50
N ASN A 213 -10.52 23.88 -7.91
CA ASN A 213 -11.17 25.20 -7.97
C ASN A 213 -11.71 25.58 -9.35
N ASN A 214 -11.45 24.77 -10.39
CA ASN A 214 -11.93 25.08 -11.73
C ASN A 214 -12.23 23.82 -12.55
N ALA A 215 -13.09 23.99 -13.56
CA ALA A 215 -13.57 22.90 -14.40
C ALA A 215 -12.45 22.26 -15.24
N ARG A 216 -11.47 23.02 -15.74
CA ARG A 216 -10.35 22.45 -16.50
C ARG A 216 -9.49 21.51 -15.66
N HIS A 217 -9.23 21.88 -14.41
CA HIS A 217 -8.50 21.05 -13.47
C HIS A 217 -9.32 19.79 -13.12
N ALA A 218 -10.64 19.93 -12.95
CA ALA A 218 -11.55 18.80 -12.76
C ALA A 218 -11.54 17.83 -13.95
N ILE A 219 -11.49 18.33 -15.19
CA ILE A 219 -11.39 17.49 -16.40
C ILE A 219 -10.07 16.74 -16.39
N LYS A 220 -8.93 17.44 -16.25
CA LYS A 220 -7.60 16.82 -16.27
C LYS A 220 -7.50 15.72 -15.21
N LEU A 221 -7.88 16.02 -13.98
CA LEU A 221 -7.86 15.07 -12.88
C LEU A 221 -8.86 13.93 -13.11
N GLY A 222 -10.04 14.23 -13.66
CA GLY A 222 -11.03 13.21 -14.04
C GLY A 222 -10.52 12.22 -15.09
N THR A 223 -9.74 12.69 -16.08
CA THR A 223 -9.09 11.83 -17.08
C THR A 223 -7.95 11.01 -16.47
N GLU A 224 -7.07 11.63 -15.68
CA GLU A 224 -5.95 10.93 -15.02
C GLU A 224 -6.45 9.85 -14.05
N LEU A 225 -7.57 10.10 -13.37
CA LEU A 225 -8.23 9.16 -12.46
C LEU A 225 -9.17 8.17 -13.18
N ARG A 226 -9.23 8.19 -14.51
CA ARG A 226 -10.12 7.33 -15.33
C ARG A 226 -11.59 7.37 -14.89
N LEU A 227 -12.06 8.53 -14.44
CA LEU A 227 -13.45 8.74 -14.02
C LEU A 227 -14.41 8.95 -15.21
N LEU A 228 -13.88 8.98 -16.43
CA LEU A 228 -14.59 9.31 -17.67
C LEU A 228 -14.78 8.10 -18.60
N ASP A 229 -14.19 6.96 -18.23
CA ASP A 229 -14.26 5.72 -19.00
C ASP A 229 -15.55 4.95 -18.67
N ASP A 230 -16.09 4.24 -19.68
CA ASP A 230 -17.36 3.50 -19.60
C ASP A 230 -17.23 2.15 -18.87
#